data_AF-A0A959SLP6-F1
#
_entry.id   AF-A0A959SLP6-F1
#
_cell.length_a   1.000
_cell.length_b   1.000
_cell.length_c   1.000
_cell.angle_alpha   90.00
_cell.angle_beta   90.00
_cell.angle_gamma   90.00
#
_symmetry.space_group_name_H-M   'P 1'
#
loop_
_entity.id
_entity.type
_entity.pdbx_description
1 polymer ?
#
loop_
_entity_poly.entity_id
_entity_poly.type
_entity_poly.pdbx_seq_one_letter_code
_entity_poly.pdbx_strand_id
1 'polypeptide(L)'
;MVILLWVVLILFSIVKTKIVHYSSLCYFPLTYLAALQLFRVWRNKEPFGWSRFLLGGLGTLLALIVMAVPVLGMNIDLLRPLTAQDAFAAANLNAEVHWSGIEMLAGALLLAALIMGHVLHTKGRYRASILVIFGGGALFVTTTLFFFINRIEGYSQRATIEFFEARQGEKCYVITKNYKSYAHLFYTRKPPVTDPRAHDEQWLLSGDVDRPVYVVCKTTAAEEVRAIPELKELGDKNGFVFFQRYR
;
A
#
# COMPACT_ATOMS: atom_id res chain seq x y z
N MET A 1 -12.03 20.45 19.24
CA MET A 1 -11.61 19.10 18.78
C MET A 1 -12.79 18.22 18.38
N VAL A 2 -13.81 18.02 19.22
CA VAL A 2 -15.01 17.24 18.84
C VAL A 2 -15.74 17.81 17.62
N ILE A 3 -15.90 19.15 17.57
CA ILE A 3 -16.49 19.83 16.39
C ILE A 3 -15.66 19.53 15.13
N LEU A 4 -14.34 19.69 15.20
CA LEU A 4 -13.43 19.39 14.08
C LEU A 4 -13.56 17.93 13.62
N LEU A 5 -13.65 16.97 14.54
CA LEU A 5 -13.85 15.55 14.21
C LEU A 5 -15.12 15.35 13.39
N TRP A 6 -16.26 15.85 13.88
CA TRP A 6 -17.55 15.64 13.22
C TRP A 6 -17.68 16.39 11.91
N VAL A 7 -17.19 17.64 11.84
CA VAL A 7 -17.20 18.41 10.58
C VAL A 7 -16.45 17.65 9.50
N VAL A 8 -15.23 17.18 9.80
CA VAL A 8 -14.39 16.45 8.83
C VAL A 8 -15.04 15.11 8.45
N LEU A 9 -15.53 14.33 9.43
CA LEU A 9 -16.17 13.04 9.16
C LEU A 9 -17.44 13.19 8.31
N ILE A 10 -18.32 14.13 8.63
CA ILE A 10 -19.58 14.33 7.91
C ILE A 10 -19.29 14.84 6.50
N LEU A 11 -18.44 15.86 6.35
CA LEU A 11 -18.09 16.44 5.06
C LEU A 11 -17.56 15.35 4.11
N PHE A 12 -16.56 14.57 4.54
CA PHE A 12 -15.97 13.53 3.71
C PHE A 12 -16.82 12.26 3.60
N SER A 13 -17.88 12.10 4.39
CA SER A 13 -18.87 11.03 4.19
C SER A 13 -19.84 11.36 3.05
N ILE A 14 -20.16 12.63 2.84
CA ILE A 14 -21.14 13.09 1.84
C ILE A 14 -20.49 13.36 0.47
N VAL A 15 -19.24 13.80 0.43
CA VAL A 15 -18.53 14.07 -0.84
C VAL A 15 -18.37 12.78 -1.67
N LYS A 16 -18.61 12.89 -2.97
CA LYS A 16 -18.53 11.77 -3.93
C LYS A 16 -17.11 11.24 -4.10
N THR A 17 -16.13 12.12 -4.24
CA THR A 17 -14.73 11.74 -4.42
C THR A 17 -14.07 11.53 -3.07
N LYS A 18 -13.78 10.28 -2.74
CA LYS A 18 -13.11 9.91 -1.48
C LYS A 18 -11.74 9.33 -1.79
N ILE A 19 -10.70 9.98 -1.26
CA ILE A 19 -9.35 9.41 -1.20
C ILE A 19 -9.08 9.10 0.26
N VAL A 20 -8.37 8.00 0.53
CA VAL A 20 -8.10 7.48 1.89
C VAL A 20 -7.57 8.56 2.84
N HIS A 21 -6.82 9.54 2.34
CA HIS A 21 -6.20 10.59 3.16
C HIS A 21 -7.09 11.80 3.48
N TYR A 22 -8.28 11.92 2.90
CA TYR A 22 -9.13 13.10 3.12
C TYR A 22 -9.58 13.23 4.58
N SER A 23 -9.78 12.11 5.27
CA SER A 23 -10.07 12.08 6.70
C SER A 23 -8.82 12.17 7.60
N SER A 24 -7.62 12.38 7.06
CA SER A 24 -6.38 12.47 7.86
C SER A 24 -6.41 13.60 8.89
N LEU A 25 -7.17 14.67 8.63
CA LEU A 25 -7.37 15.75 9.62
C LEU A 25 -8.07 15.25 10.89
N CYS A 26 -8.80 14.12 10.83
CA CYS A 26 -9.38 13.47 12.01
C CYS A 26 -8.32 12.90 12.96
N TYR A 27 -7.07 12.68 12.52
CA TYR A 27 -6.02 12.19 13.42
C TYR A 27 -5.79 13.12 14.61
N PHE A 28 -5.78 14.45 14.41
CA PHE A 28 -5.60 15.41 15.51
C PHE A 28 -6.68 15.32 16.60
N PRO A 29 -7.99 15.44 16.29
CA PRO A 29 -9.01 15.35 17.32
C PRO A 29 -9.10 13.94 17.93
N LEU A 30 -8.84 12.86 17.19
CA LEU A 30 -8.79 11.51 17.74
C LEU A 30 -7.64 11.34 18.74
N THR A 31 -6.43 11.78 18.38
CA THR A 31 -5.26 11.74 19.27
C THR A 31 -5.48 12.62 20.50
N TYR A 32 -6.09 13.79 20.36
CA TYR A 32 -6.43 14.66 21.50
C TYR A 32 -7.42 13.99 22.46
N LEU A 33 -8.52 13.41 21.96
CA LEU A 33 -9.50 12.72 22.79
C LEU A 33 -8.91 11.48 23.47
N ALA A 34 -8.06 10.72 22.77
CA ALA A 34 -7.32 9.62 23.36
C ALA A 34 -6.37 10.11 24.46
N ALA A 35 -5.63 11.20 24.24
CA ALA A 35 -4.72 11.78 25.21
C ALA A 35 -5.45 12.26 26.48
N LEU A 36 -6.65 12.84 26.38
CA LEU A 36 -7.46 13.19 27.55
C LEU A 36 -7.82 11.97 28.40
N GLN A 37 -8.21 10.86 27.76
CA GLN A 37 -8.50 9.62 28.48
C GLN A 37 -7.24 9.05 29.14
N LEU A 38 -6.11 9.04 28.43
CA LEU A 38 -4.83 8.60 28.96
C LEU A 38 -4.34 9.47 30.12
N PHE A 39 -4.58 10.78 30.07
CA PHE A 39 -4.20 11.70 31.14
C PHE A 39 -4.91 11.37 32.45
N ARG A 40 -6.21 11.04 32.41
CA ARG A 40 -6.97 10.60 33.60
C ARG A 40 -6.38 9.32 34.19
N VAL A 41 -6.14 8.32 33.35
CA VAL A 41 -5.51 7.05 33.77
C VAL A 41 -4.10 7.29 34.34
N TRP A 42 -3.32 8.17 33.73
CA TRP A 42 -1.95 8.45 34.14
C TRP A 42 -1.87 9.22 35.46
N ARG A 43 -2.68 10.27 35.61
CA ARG A 43 -2.67 11.15 36.78
C ARG A 43 -3.41 10.54 37.97
N ASN A 44 -4.62 10.03 37.74
CA ASN A 44 -5.50 9.53 38.79
C ASN A 44 -5.33 8.03 39.06
N LYS A 45 -4.52 7.33 38.26
CA LYS A 45 -4.36 5.86 38.32
C LYS A 45 -5.71 5.14 38.24
N GLU A 46 -6.63 5.66 37.42
CA GLU A 46 -7.92 5.05 37.17
C GLU A 46 -7.81 3.92 36.13
N PRO A 47 -8.65 2.86 36.21
CA PRO A 47 -8.70 1.85 35.16
C PRO A 47 -9.29 2.41 33.86
N PHE A 48 -8.97 1.78 32.72
CA PHE A 48 -9.51 2.12 31.39
C PHE A 48 -11.02 1.83 31.23
N GLY A 49 -11.64 1.17 32.21
CA GLY A 49 -12.99 0.65 32.11
C GLY A 49 -13.14 -0.36 30.97
N TRP A 50 -14.33 -0.40 30.36
CA TRP A 50 -14.67 -1.32 29.27
C TRP A 50 -13.86 -1.12 27.98
N SER A 51 -13.31 0.09 27.76
CA SER A 51 -12.53 0.40 26.55
C SER A 51 -11.31 -0.51 26.37
N ARG A 52 -10.77 -1.08 27.45
CA ARG A 52 -9.66 -2.06 27.40
C ARG A 52 -10.03 -3.31 26.62
N PHE A 53 -11.29 -3.75 26.68
CA PHE A 53 -11.76 -4.94 25.97
C PHE A 53 -12.00 -4.66 24.50
N LEU A 54 -12.48 -3.46 24.15
CA LEU A 54 -12.57 -3.02 22.75
C LEU A 54 -11.17 -2.92 22.13
N LEU A 55 -10.24 -2.30 22.83
CA LEU A 55 -8.84 -2.22 22.41
C LEU A 55 -8.20 -3.60 22.24
N GLY A 56 -8.41 -4.49 23.21
CA GLY A 56 -7.94 -5.88 23.15
C GLY A 56 -8.54 -6.66 21.99
N GLY A 57 -9.86 -6.57 21.79
CA GLY A 57 -10.57 -7.27 20.72
C GLY A 57 -10.16 -6.81 19.33
N LEU A 58 -10.19 -5.49 19.08
CA LEU A 58 -9.78 -4.91 17.79
C LEU A 58 -8.30 -5.14 17.52
N GLY A 59 -7.44 -4.98 18.52
CA GLY A 59 -6.01 -5.21 18.39
C GLY A 59 -5.69 -6.69 18.13
N THR A 60 -6.42 -7.61 18.75
CA THR A 60 -6.28 -9.06 18.50
C THR A 60 -6.72 -9.39 17.08
N LEU A 61 -7.86 -8.88 16.62
CA LEU A 61 -8.30 -9.05 15.24
C LEU A 61 -7.24 -8.54 14.25
N LEU A 62 -6.69 -7.35 14.48
CA LEU A 62 -5.64 -6.78 13.63
C LEU A 62 -4.38 -7.67 13.62
N ALA A 63 -3.96 -8.16 14.79
CA ALA A 63 -2.82 -9.05 14.89
C ALA A 63 -3.04 -10.37 14.14
N LEU A 64 -4.25 -10.95 14.24
CA LEU A 64 -4.63 -12.16 13.52
C LEU A 64 -4.61 -11.93 12.01
N ILE A 65 -5.12 -10.79 11.52
CA ILE A 65 -5.05 -10.43 10.09
C ILE A 65 -3.60 -10.34 9.64
N VAL A 66 -2.74 -9.66 10.40
CA VAL A 66 -1.31 -9.53 10.04
C VAL A 66 -0.60 -10.87 10.04
N MET A 67 -0.93 -11.79 10.94
CA MET A 67 -0.38 -13.15 10.91
C MET A 67 -0.96 -14.00 9.77
N ALA A 68 -2.21 -13.79 9.38
CA ALA A 68 -2.85 -14.53 8.30
C ALA A 68 -2.26 -14.19 6.92
N VAL A 69 -1.85 -12.94 6.68
CA VAL A 69 -1.34 -12.51 5.37
C VAL A 69 -0.10 -13.32 4.92
N PRO A 70 0.95 -13.51 5.74
CA PRO A 70 2.07 -14.40 5.37
C PRO A 70 1.65 -15.84 5.09
N VAL A 71 0.67 -16.37 5.83
CA VAL A 71 0.12 -17.72 5.59
C VAL A 71 -0.54 -17.81 4.23
N LEU A 72 -1.33 -16.80 3.86
CA LEU A 72 -1.92 -16.69 2.52
C LEU A 72 -0.85 -16.49 1.45
N GLY A 73 0.21 -15.73 1.74
CA GLY A 73 1.34 -15.53 0.83
C GLY A 73 2.14 -16.81 0.56
N MET A 74 2.33 -17.65 1.58
CA MET A 74 2.94 -18.99 1.44
C MET A 74 2.03 -19.99 0.69
N ASN A 75 0.72 -19.71 0.63
CA ASN A 75 -0.29 -20.55 -0.01
C ASN A 75 -1.09 -19.73 -1.02
N ILE A 76 -0.39 -19.07 -1.95
CA ILE A 76 -0.98 -18.05 -2.84
C ILE A 76 -2.15 -18.58 -3.67
N ASP A 77 -2.19 -19.88 -3.94
CA ASP A 77 -3.28 -20.54 -4.67
C ASP A 77 -4.64 -20.42 -3.97
N LEU A 78 -4.66 -20.23 -2.64
CA LEU A 78 -5.88 -19.94 -1.88
C LEU A 78 -6.52 -18.60 -2.26
N LEU A 79 -5.74 -17.65 -2.81
CA LEU A 79 -6.24 -16.35 -3.25
C LEU A 79 -6.77 -16.35 -4.68
N ARG A 80 -6.38 -17.33 -5.51
CA ARG A 80 -6.78 -17.38 -6.93
C ARG A 80 -8.31 -17.33 -7.15
N PRO A 81 -9.16 -18.02 -6.37
CA PRO A 81 -10.61 -17.93 -6.53
C PRO A 81 -11.15 -16.51 -6.29
N LEU A 82 -10.51 -15.75 -5.39
CA LEU A 82 -10.93 -14.39 -5.04
C LEU A 82 -10.57 -13.38 -6.13
N THR A 83 -9.54 -13.67 -6.94
CA THR A 83 -9.09 -12.80 -8.04
C THR A 83 -9.60 -13.24 -9.40
N ALA A 84 -10.41 -14.31 -9.48
CA ALA A 84 -10.82 -14.91 -10.76
C ALA A 84 -11.58 -13.96 -11.70
N GLN A 85 -12.26 -12.94 -11.15
CA GLN A 85 -13.01 -11.94 -11.91
C GLN A 85 -12.15 -10.73 -12.36
N ASP A 86 -10.90 -10.63 -11.88
CA ASP A 86 -9.99 -9.55 -12.21
C ASP A 86 -8.69 -10.13 -12.78
N ALA A 87 -8.57 -10.08 -14.11
CA ALA A 87 -7.41 -10.60 -14.83
C ALA A 87 -6.09 -9.93 -14.40
N PHE A 88 -6.12 -8.65 -14.02
CA PHE A 88 -4.93 -7.95 -13.53
C PHE A 88 -4.53 -8.46 -12.15
N ALA A 89 -5.48 -8.56 -11.22
CA ALA A 89 -5.22 -9.10 -9.89
C ALA A 89 -4.76 -10.56 -9.94
N ALA A 90 -5.38 -11.39 -10.78
CA ALA A 90 -4.99 -12.78 -10.97
C ALA A 90 -3.55 -12.90 -11.50
N ALA A 91 -3.17 -12.08 -12.48
CA ALA A 91 -1.82 -12.07 -13.03
C ALA A 91 -0.77 -11.56 -12.02
N ASN A 92 -1.12 -10.61 -11.14
CA ASN A 92 -0.22 -10.16 -10.06
C ASN A 92 0.16 -11.30 -9.12
N LEU A 93 -0.72 -12.29 -8.88
CA LEU A 93 -0.43 -13.44 -8.01
C LEU A 93 0.64 -14.38 -8.58
N ASN A 94 0.98 -14.26 -9.87
CA ASN A 94 2.12 -14.97 -10.46
C ASN A 94 3.47 -14.38 -10.04
N ALA A 95 3.49 -13.25 -9.34
CA ALA A 95 4.72 -12.67 -8.83
C ALA A 95 5.42 -13.60 -7.83
N GLU A 96 6.71 -13.85 -8.07
CA GLU A 96 7.56 -14.61 -7.18
C GLU A 96 7.91 -13.78 -5.94
N VAL A 97 7.07 -13.86 -4.91
CA VAL A 97 7.28 -13.19 -3.63
C VAL A 97 7.42 -14.23 -2.54
N HIS A 98 8.57 -14.21 -1.87
CA HIS A 98 8.87 -15.14 -0.79
C HIS A 98 8.32 -14.65 0.55
N TRP A 99 7.47 -15.47 1.17
CA TRP A 99 7.06 -15.35 2.56
C TRP A 99 7.72 -16.44 3.38
N SER A 100 8.44 -16.05 4.42
CA SER A 100 9.21 -16.99 5.26
C SER A 100 8.43 -17.48 6.48
N GLY A 101 7.32 -16.82 6.81
CA GLY A 101 6.56 -17.01 8.04
C GLY A 101 7.08 -16.17 9.20
N ILE A 102 8.33 -15.68 9.16
CA ILE A 102 8.90 -14.78 10.18
C ILE A 102 8.12 -13.47 10.24
N GLU A 103 7.45 -13.07 9.14
CA GLU A 103 6.66 -11.85 9.07
C GLU A 103 5.47 -11.87 10.06
N MET A 104 5.01 -13.07 10.47
CA MET A 104 3.99 -13.25 11.51
C MET A 104 4.44 -12.70 12.88
N LEU A 105 5.75 -12.53 13.11
CA LEU A 105 6.28 -11.92 14.34
C LEU A 105 5.70 -10.54 14.60
N ALA A 106 5.37 -9.77 13.55
CA ALA A 106 4.74 -8.47 13.73
C ALA A 106 3.40 -8.61 14.48
N GLY A 107 2.50 -9.48 14.01
CA GLY A 107 1.23 -9.74 14.69
C GLY A 107 1.42 -10.40 16.07
N ALA A 108 2.36 -11.33 16.19
CA ALA A 108 2.68 -11.95 17.49
C ALA A 108 3.15 -10.92 18.52
N LEU A 109 3.95 -9.93 18.11
CA LEU A 109 4.40 -8.83 18.95
C LEU A 109 3.22 -7.98 19.44
N LEU A 110 2.26 -7.67 18.56
CA LEU A 110 1.05 -6.95 18.97
C LEU A 110 0.22 -7.76 19.96
N LEU A 111 0.03 -9.07 19.74
CA LEU A 111 -0.67 -9.95 20.69
C LEU A 111 0.03 -9.98 22.04
N ALA A 112 1.35 -10.14 22.07
CA ALA A 112 2.14 -10.14 23.28
C ALA A 112 1.99 -8.82 24.05
N ALA A 113 2.04 -7.67 23.35
CA ALA A 113 1.84 -6.36 23.94
C ALA A 113 0.43 -6.18 24.52
N LEU A 114 -0.61 -6.67 23.83
CA LEU A 114 -2.00 -6.61 24.31
C LEU A 114 -2.22 -7.50 25.53
N ILE A 115 -1.71 -8.74 25.51
CA ILE A 115 -1.80 -9.68 26.65
C ILE A 115 -1.05 -9.11 27.84
N MET A 116 0.20 -8.68 27.66
CA MET A 116 1.01 -8.09 28.74
C MET A 116 0.36 -6.81 29.27
N GLY A 117 -0.12 -5.94 28.38
CA GLY A 117 -0.88 -4.74 28.73
C GLY A 117 -2.11 -5.07 29.57
N HIS A 118 -2.87 -6.10 29.19
CA HIS A 118 -4.04 -6.55 29.93
C HIS A 118 -3.68 -7.12 31.32
N VAL A 119 -2.65 -7.96 31.42
CA VAL A 119 -2.18 -8.53 32.68
C VAL A 119 -1.69 -7.43 33.63
N LEU A 120 -0.90 -6.46 33.14
CA LEU A 120 -0.45 -5.32 33.92
C LEU A 120 -1.63 -4.44 34.37
N HIS A 121 -2.64 -4.28 33.52
CA HIS A 121 -3.86 -3.54 33.85
C HIS A 121 -4.61 -4.22 35.00
N THR A 122 -4.83 -5.53 34.92
CA THR A 122 -5.50 -6.32 35.98
C THR A 122 -4.73 -6.34 37.29
N LYS A 123 -3.40 -6.19 37.26
CA LYS A 123 -2.55 -6.01 38.45
C LYS A 123 -2.53 -4.57 39.00
N GLY A 124 -3.36 -3.66 38.48
CA GLY A 124 -3.40 -2.24 38.89
C GLY A 124 -2.21 -1.40 38.42
N ARG A 125 -1.31 -1.94 37.59
CA ARG A 125 -0.13 -1.25 37.05
C ARG A 125 -0.47 -0.47 35.78
N TYR A 126 -1.44 0.44 35.87
CA TYR A 126 -2.03 1.11 34.69
C TYR A 126 -1.03 1.88 33.83
N ARG A 127 -0.08 2.58 34.45
CA ARG A 127 0.97 3.31 33.70
C ARG A 127 1.84 2.37 32.87
N ALA A 128 2.25 1.25 33.45
CA ALA A 128 3.05 0.25 32.76
C ALA A 128 2.24 -0.40 31.62
N SER A 129 0.96 -0.68 31.86
CA SER A 129 0.03 -1.17 30.84
C SER A 129 -0.04 -0.23 29.62
N ILE A 130 -0.18 1.09 29.83
CA ILE A 130 -0.16 2.09 28.76
C ILE A 130 1.15 2.05 27.98
N LEU A 131 2.29 2.09 28.68
CA LEU A 131 3.60 2.12 28.05
C LEU A 131 3.85 0.86 27.20
N VAL A 132 3.45 -0.32 27.70
CA VAL A 132 3.56 -1.58 26.97
C VAL A 132 2.70 -1.59 25.72
N ILE A 133 1.44 -1.15 25.82
CA ILE A 133 0.54 -1.10 24.66
C ILE A 133 1.04 -0.09 23.62
N PHE A 134 1.46 1.10 24.05
CA PHE A 134 1.95 2.15 23.16
C PHE A 134 3.27 1.76 22.48
N GLY A 135 4.25 1.31 23.26
CA GLY A 135 5.53 0.84 22.73
C GLY A 135 5.38 -0.39 21.86
N GLY A 136 4.55 -1.35 22.27
CA GLY A 136 4.21 -2.53 21.48
C GLY A 136 3.52 -2.18 20.16
N GLY A 137 2.60 -1.21 20.17
CA GLY A 137 1.97 -0.69 18.95
C GLY A 137 2.96 -0.03 18.00
N ALA A 138 3.88 0.80 18.51
CA ALA A 138 4.92 1.43 17.69
C ALA A 138 5.86 0.39 17.05
N LEU A 139 6.30 -0.61 17.84
CA LEU A 139 7.11 -1.73 17.34
C LEU A 139 6.34 -2.58 16.33
N PHE A 140 5.07 -2.85 16.58
CA PHE A 140 4.19 -3.58 15.66
C PHE A 140 4.11 -2.88 14.30
N VAL A 141 3.80 -1.58 14.28
CA VAL A 141 3.69 -0.80 13.03
C VAL A 141 5.02 -0.82 12.28
N THR A 142 6.13 -0.54 12.97
CA THR A 142 7.47 -0.50 12.36
C THR A 142 7.86 -1.86 11.77
N THR A 143 7.66 -2.93 12.52
CA THR A 143 7.99 -4.30 12.11
C THR A 143 7.10 -4.75 10.95
N THR A 144 5.81 -4.40 10.98
CA THR A 144 4.87 -4.68 9.87
C THR A 144 5.34 -3.98 8.60
N LEU A 145 5.66 -2.68 8.67
CA LEU A 145 6.17 -1.94 7.50
C LEU A 145 7.45 -2.57 6.95
N PHE A 146 8.40 -2.88 7.82
CA PHE A 146 9.67 -3.51 7.43
C PHE A 146 9.46 -4.85 6.70
N PHE A 147 8.60 -5.73 7.23
CA PHE A 147 8.35 -7.03 6.60
C PHE A 147 7.43 -6.98 5.38
N PHE A 148 6.44 -6.09 5.35
CA PHE A 148 5.36 -6.18 4.35
C PHE A 148 5.60 -5.30 3.13
N ILE A 149 6.23 -4.13 3.26
CA ILE A 149 6.31 -3.14 2.15
C ILE A 149 6.84 -3.77 0.86
N ASN A 150 8.01 -4.40 0.91
CA ASN A 150 8.62 -4.98 -0.28
C ASN A 150 7.82 -6.17 -0.81
N ARG A 151 7.18 -6.97 0.06
CA ARG A 151 6.40 -8.12 -0.41
C ARG A 151 5.13 -7.70 -1.15
N ILE A 152 4.42 -6.72 -0.60
CA ILE A 152 3.24 -6.13 -1.24
C ILE A 152 3.62 -5.39 -2.53
N GLU A 153 4.75 -4.68 -2.54
CA GLU A 153 5.31 -4.06 -3.74
C GLU A 153 5.64 -5.09 -4.83
N GLY A 154 6.15 -6.26 -4.44
CA GLY A 154 6.41 -7.41 -5.30
C GLY A 154 5.21 -7.84 -6.16
N TYR A 155 4.03 -7.92 -5.56
CA TYR A 155 2.79 -8.25 -6.28
C TYR A 155 2.23 -7.07 -7.07
N SER A 156 2.28 -5.86 -6.51
CA SER A 156 1.49 -4.74 -7.00
C SER A 156 2.13 -3.94 -8.13
N GLN A 157 3.47 -3.82 -8.15
CA GLN A 157 4.14 -2.90 -9.08
C GLN A 157 5.59 -3.24 -9.43
N ARG A 158 6.26 -4.18 -8.72
CA ARG A 158 7.69 -4.46 -8.93
C ARG A 158 8.08 -4.72 -10.38
N ALA A 159 7.26 -5.48 -11.11
CA ALA A 159 7.49 -5.76 -12.53
C ALA A 159 7.64 -4.48 -13.38
N THR A 160 6.84 -3.45 -13.11
CA THR A 160 6.96 -2.16 -13.80
C THR A 160 8.15 -1.35 -13.33
N ILE A 161 8.46 -1.39 -12.03
CA ILE A 161 9.61 -0.68 -11.46
C ILE A 161 10.91 -1.21 -12.09
N GLU A 162 11.10 -2.53 -12.10
CA GLU A 162 12.26 -3.17 -12.74
C GLU A 162 12.36 -2.79 -14.23
N PHE A 163 11.23 -2.77 -14.93
CA PHE A 163 11.20 -2.35 -16.33
C PHE A 163 11.66 -0.89 -16.51
N PHE A 164 11.19 0.03 -15.66
CA PHE A 164 11.56 1.44 -15.70
C PHE A 164 13.02 1.68 -15.32
N GLU A 165 13.51 1.01 -14.28
CA GLU A 165 14.90 1.11 -13.84
C GLU A 165 15.87 0.62 -14.91
N ALA A 166 15.52 -0.44 -15.62
CA ALA A 166 16.31 -0.95 -16.74
C ALA A 166 16.47 0.04 -17.90
N ARG A 167 15.62 1.09 -18.00
CA ARG A 167 15.70 2.14 -19.04
C ARG A 167 16.41 3.41 -18.55
N GLN A 168 16.96 3.41 -17.34
CA GLN A 168 17.74 4.55 -16.87
C GLN A 168 18.95 4.80 -17.78
N GLY A 169 19.14 6.04 -18.19
CA GLY A 169 20.24 6.46 -19.07
C GLY A 169 19.99 6.21 -20.57
N GLU A 170 18.93 5.49 -20.95
CA GLU A 170 18.55 5.34 -22.36
C GLU A 170 17.95 6.65 -22.89
N LYS A 171 18.34 7.06 -24.10
CA LYS A 171 17.65 8.13 -24.83
C LYS A 171 16.35 7.58 -25.40
N CYS A 172 15.32 7.49 -24.57
CA CYS A 172 14.00 6.95 -24.93
C CYS A 172 12.87 7.78 -24.32
N TYR A 173 11.65 7.53 -24.79
CA TYR A 173 10.42 7.93 -24.10
C TYR A 173 9.85 6.72 -23.38
N VAL A 174 9.26 6.94 -22.21
CA VAL A 174 8.54 5.91 -21.45
C VAL A 174 7.20 6.48 -21.05
N ILE A 175 6.12 5.79 -21.38
CA ILE A 175 4.74 6.18 -21.03
C ILE A 175 3.93 5.00 -20.51
N THR A 176 2.84 5.32 -19.82
CA THR A 176 1.84 4.33 -19.38
C THR A 176 0.54 4.53 -20.16
N LYS A 177 -0.04 3.44 -20.68
CA LYS A 177 -1.30 3.47 -21.43
C LYS A 177 -2.43 2.83 -20.62
N ASN A 178 -3.59 3.49 -20.61
CA ASN A 178 -4.82 3.05 -19.94
C ASN A 178 -4.71 2.78 -18.42
N TYR A 179 -3.71 3.38 -17.77
CA TYR A 179 -3.67 3.61 -16.33
C TYR A 179 -2.80 4.84 -16.01
N LYS A 180 -2.97 5.42 -14.83
CA LYS A 180 -2.16 6.55 -14.36
C LYS A 180 -1.11 6.05 -13.37
N SER A 181 0.14 6.43 -13.60
CA SER A 181 1.26 6.20 -12.68
C SER A 181 2.31 7.26 -12.90
N TYR A 182 3.00 7.68 -11.85
CA TYR A 182 4.18 8.54 -11.93
C TYR A 182 5.49 7.75 -11.79
N ALA A 183 5.42 6.44 -11.58
CA ALA A 183 6.58 5.58 -11.39
C ALA A 183 7.52 5.63 -12.59
N HIS A 184 6.97 5.65 -13.81
CA HIS A 184 7.74 5.76 -15.04
C HIS A 184 8.51 7.07 -15.16
N LEU A 185 8.12 8.15 -14.47
CA LEU A 185 8.90 9.40 -14.44
C LEU A 185 10.06 9.31 -13.45
N PHE A 186 9.77 8.76 -12.27
CA PHE A 186 10.72 8.68 -11.16
C PHE A 186 11.80 7.59 -11.40
N TYR A 187 11.38 6.35 -11.69
CA TYR A 187 12.27 5.20 -11.81
C TYR A 187 13.06 5.17 -13.12
N THR A 188 12.63 5.88 -14.17
CA THR A 188 13.48 6.09 -15.36
C THR A 188 14.45 7.27 -15.19
N ARG A 189 14.30 8.04 -14.10
CA ARG A 189 14.99 9.32 -13.87
C ARG A 189 14.83 10.28 -15.04
N LYS A 190 13.57 10.45 -15.48
CA LYS A 190 13.25 11.23 -16.68
C LYS A 190 13.81 12.65 -16.57
N PRO A 191 14.67 13.09 -17.51
CA PRO A 191 15.21 14.44 -17.49
C PRO A 191 14.11 15.48 -17.75
N PRO A 192 14.34 16.75 -17.40
CA PRO A 192 13.45 17.85 -17.77
C PRO A 192 13.13 17.82 -19.26
N VAL A 193 11.86 18.02 -19.59
CA VAL A 193 11.39 17.98 -20.98
C VAL A 193 11.84 19.24 -21.70
N THR A 194 12.59 19.06 -22.79
CA THR A 194 13.03 20.15 -23.67
C THR A 194 12.16 20.29 -24.92
N ASP A 195 11.50 19.21 -25.35
CA ASP A 195 10.56 19.19 -26.48
C ASP A 195 9.14 18.95 -25.97
N PRO A 196 8.21 19.93 -26.09
CA PRO A 196 6.83 19.81 -25.63
C PRO A 196 6.07 18.60 -26.21
N ARG A 197 6.45 18.13 -27.41
CA ARG A 197 5.83 16.95 -28.04
C ARG A 197 6.01 15.67 -27.22
N ALA A 198 7.00 15.63 -26.32
CA ALA A 198 7.16 14.53 -25.37
C ALA A 198 5.97 14.35 -24.40
N HIS A 199 5.03 15.30 -24.35
CA HIS A 199 3.76 15.19 -23.63
C HIS A 199 2.57 14.76 -24.50
N ASP A 200 2.74 14.74 -25.82
CA ASP A 200 1.72 14.34 -26.77
C ASP A 200 1.76 12.82 -26.95
N GLU A 201 0.79 12.14 -26.34
CA GLU A 201 0.66 10.69 -26.42
C GLU A 201 0.43 10.21 -27.85
N GLN A 202 -0.32 10.94 -28.67
CA GLN A 202 -0.57 10.55 -30.05
C GLN A 202 0.72 10.65 -30.88
N TRP A 203 1.50 11.71 -30.69
CA TRP A 203 2.81 11.82 -31.34
C TRP A 203 3.75 10.67 -30.92
N LEU A 204 3.76 10.31 -29.64
CA LEU A 204 4.57 9.19 -29.14
C LEU A 204 4.14 7.84 -29.72
N LEU A 205 2.83 7.62 -29.91
CA LEU A 205 2.31 6.34 -30.39
C LEU A 205 2.37 6.20 -31.92
N SER A 206 2.09 7.25 -32.70
CA SER A 206 2.01 7.17 -34.17
C SER A 206 2.70 8.31 -34.93
N GLY A 207 3.18 9.37 -34.26
CA GLY A 207 3.91 10.47 -34.90
C GLY A 207 5.37 10.15 -35.23
N ASP A 208 6.07 11.01 -35.96
CA ASP A 208 7.49 10.84 -36.27
C ASP A 208 8.36 11.12 -35.02
N VAL A 209 8.74 10.06 -34.31
CA VAL A 209 9.49 10.12 -33.04
C VAL A 209 10.99 10.10 -33.28
N ASP A 210 11.74 10.90 -32.52
CA ASP A 210 13.19 11.01 -32.64
C ASP A 210 13.97 9.93 -31.87
N ARG A 211 13.27 9.10 -31.09
CA ARG A 211 13.83 8.07 -30.22
C ARG A 211 12.80 6.97 -29.90
N PRO A 212 13.23 5.78 -29.44
CA PRO A 212 12.33 4.69 -29.09
C PRO A 212 11.31 5.09 -28.02
N VAL A 213 10.09 4.55 -28.12
CA VAL A 213 9.03 4.75 -27.13
C VAL A 213 8.70 3.43 -26.47
N TYR A 214 8.88 3.35 -25.16
CA TYR A 214 8.41 2.23 -24.36
C TYR A 214 7.04 2.56 -23.79
N VAL A 215 6.10 1.63 -23.94
CA VAL A 215 4.73 1.76 -23.46
C VAL A 215 4.45 0.61 -22.51
N VAL A 216 3.95 0.93 -21.32
CA VAL A 216 3.53 -0.07 -20.33
C VAL A 216 2.02 0.04 -20.15
N CYS A 217 1.31 -1.09 -20.15
CA CYS A 217 -0.10 -1.16 -19.81
C CYS A 217 -0.39 -2.32 -18.87
N LYS A 218 -1.59 -2.35 -18.29
CA LYS A 218 -2.10 -3.53 -17.59
C LYS A 218 -2.56 -4.58 -18.59
N THR A 219 -2.56 -5.85 -18.19
CA THR A 219 -3.03 -6.96 -19.03
C THR A 219 -4.46 -6.78 -19.53
N THR A 220 -5.32 -6.05 -18.79
CA THR A 220 -6.70 -5.75 -19.17
C THR A 220 -6.83 -4.80 -20.36
N ALA A 221 -5.78 -4.02 -20.64
CA ALA A 221 -5.72 -3.10 -21.78
C ALA A 221 -4.79 -3.62 -22.90
N ALA A 222 -4.19 -4.80 -22.74
CA ALA A 222 -3.13 -5.28 -23.63
C ALA A 222 -3.60 -5.42 -25.08
N GLU A 223 -4.82 -5.93 -25.31
CA GLU A 223 -5.39 -6.07 -26.66
C GLU A 223 -5.54 -4.72 -27.39
N GLU A 224 -5.99 -3.68 -26.68
CA GLU A 224 -6.11 -2.33 -27.25
C GLU A 224 -4.73 -1.75 -27.61
N VAL A 225 -3.72 -2.00 -26.78
CA VAL A 225 -2.35 -1.54 -27.04
C VAL A 225 -1.68 -2.33 -28.16
N ARG A 226 -1.92 -3.65 -28.25
CA ARG A 226 -1.48 -4.52 -29.35
C ARG A 226 -2.05 -4.11 -30.70
N ALA A 227 -3.24 -3.50 -30.71
CA ALA A 227 -3.87 -3.02 -31.93
C ALA A 227 -3.16 -1.80 -32.55
N ILE A 228 -2.21 -1.16 -31.84
CA ILE A 228 -1.41 -0.05 -32.36
C ILE A 228 -0.29 -0.61 -33.25
N PRO A 229 -0.30 -0.36 -34.58
CA PRO A 229 0.59 -1.02 -35.53
C PRO A 229 2.09 -0.80 -35.28
N GLU A 230 2.46 0.35 -34.73
CA GLU A 230 3.85 0.75 -34.50
C GLU A 230 4.46 0.11 -33.25
N LEU A 231 3.66 -0.54 -32.40
CA LEU A 231 4.13 -1.15 -31.15
C LEU A 231 4.44 -2.63 -31.33
N LYS A 232 5.64 -3.03 -30.90
CA LYS A 232 6.03 -4.42 -30.73
C LYS A 232 5.97 -4.80 -29.26
N GLU A 233 5.27 -5.87 -28.95
CA GLU A 233 5.27 -6.45 -27.60
C GLU A 233 6.66 -7.02 -27.27
N LEU A 234 7.17 -6.66 -26.09
CA LEU A 234 8.42 -7.18 -25.53
C LEU A 234 8.18 -8.36 -24.58
N GLY A 235 6.98 -8.44 -24.02
CA GLY A 235 6.54 -9.51 -23.11
C GLY A 235 5.62 -8.98 -22.01
N ASP A 236 5.18 -9.90 -21.16
CA ASP A 236 4.36 -9.62 -19.98
C ASP A 236 5.03 -10.11 -18.69
N LYS A 237 4.70 -9.47 -17.57
CA LYS A 237 5.14 -9.89 -16.23
C LYS A 237 4.17 -9.37 -15.18
N ASN A 238 3.67 -10.28 -14.34
CA ASN A 238 2.86 -10.00 -13.16
C ASN A 238 1.76 -8.96 -13.42
N GLY A 239 0.92 -9.19 -14.44
CA GLY A 239 -0.21 -8.32 -14.78
C GLY A 239 0.11 -7.08 -15.63
N PHE A 240 1.38 -6.86 -15.99
CA PHE A 240 1.78 -5.78 -16.88
C PHE A 240 2.30 -6.31 -18.21
N VAL A 241 2.06 -5.56 -19.28
CA VAL A 241 2.56 -5.85 -20.62
C VAL A 241 3.41 -4.68 -21.09
N PHE A 242 4.54 -5.01 -21.69
CA PHE A 242 5.56 -4.05 -22.11
C PHE A 242 5.66 -4.02 -23.62
N PHE A 243 5.70 -2.83 -24.19
CA PHE A 243 5.81 -2.60 -25.62
C PHE A 243 6.96 -1.65 -25.94
N GLN A 244 7.45 -1.76 -27.16
CA GLN A 244 8.43 -0.86 -27.73
C GLN A 244 8.01 -0.46 -29.14
N ARG A 245 8.05 0.84 -29.39
CA ARG A 245 8.07 1.42 -30.72
C ARG A 245 9.51 1.66 -31.14
N TYR A 246 9.90 1.09 -32.27
CA TYR A 246 11.17 1.39 -32.91
C TYR A 246 11.04 2.70 -33.70
N ARG A 247 12.17 3.39 -33.90
CA ARG A 247 12.23 4.57 -34.77
C ARG A 247 11.97 4.17 -36.22
#